data_AF-K1PZ22-F1
#
_entry.id   AF-K1PZ22-F1
#
_cell.length_a   1.000
_cell.length_b   1.000
_cell.length_c   1.000
_cell.angle_alpha   90.00
_cell.angle_beta   90.00
_cell.angle_gamma   90.00
#
_symmetry.space_group_name_H-M   'P 1'
#
loop_
_entity.id
_entity.type
_entity.pdbx_description
1 polymer ?
#
loop_
_entity_poly.entity_id
_entity_poly.type
_entity_poly.pdbx_seq_one_letter_code
_entity_poly.pdbx_strand_id
1 'polypeptide(L)'
;MCALLSAVFLILATQLSISGVDALDVPEQIHISFGDRPDIMVVMWSCKSHITCHVAYGTSAENMTYHSTSHTSTLNLDSWNALKIIYRAELKGLSAGRRHFYQVRCTQNGGQGHTNSSVFSFRTPDAKTDRQAKFLMYGDLGAVGGIPTFPALLDDVTKNNYDAVWHVGDFGYDLHSNGGKVGDDFMRKIEAIAARIAYMTSPGNHELEKDMHHYRVRFSMPGGGWPMGHDRLWYSVDIGPVHFISYSTEVFFIENQDYVCKQYDWLLKDLIKANQNRRSRPWVVAMGHRPMYCSNKNIDDCTGRILGYWVKYGLEDLFQAQGVDLVLQAHEHSYERLWPVYDYQVMAKNYLDPRAPVHVISGAAGCGENVDYMGDPKPWSAFRADTASSHSYGRLIVVNRTHLLFEQVSVDFNSTIDKFWLIQNNHGPRIGNWECKDGYYNNHPTCKCPLPFHYVTVAVFGGVFIFIVIAMSIYFCTKCCHICRCCQNKCCTGSAKCYTGSAKCCDSFSVGRGFCRNRSRLKETSSRFKLLDDDEEEDLII
;
A
#
# COMPACT_ATOMS: atom_id res chain seq x y z
N MET A 1 59.99 -48.83 -5.54
CA MET A 1 59.52 -47.49 -5.12
C MET A 1 58.10 -47.22 -5.63
N CYS A 2 57.16 -48.18 -5.46
CA CYS A 2 55.77 -48.03 -5.92
C CYS A 2 54.77 -48.83 -5.03
N ALA A 3 55.04 -48.94 -3.73
CA ALA A 3 54.19 -49.70 -2.81
C ALA A 3 54.03 -49.05 -1.42
N LEU A 4 54.43 -47.78 -1.27
CA LEU A 4 54.38 -47.05 0.02
C LEU A 4 53.49 -45.81 0.01
N LEU A 5 52.80 -45.52 -1.10
CA LEU A 5 51.93 -44.33 -1.25
C LEU A 5 50.43 -44.63 -1.10
N SER A 6 50.02 -45.90 -1.05
CA SER A 6 48.59 -46.27 -0.95
C SER A 6 48.07 -46.40 0.49
N ALA A 7 48.94 -46.40 1.50
CA ALA A 7 48.54 -46.57 2.91
C ALA A 7 48.28 -45.23 3.63
N VAL A 8 48.77 -44.10 3.11
CA VAL A 8 48.61 -42.79 3.76
C VAL A 8 47.32 -42.07 3.34
N PHE A 9 46.72 -42.44 2.21
CA PHE A 9 45.43 -41.89 1.77
C PHE A 9 44.19 -42.59 2.36
N LEU A 10 44.35 -43.73 3.04
CA LEU A 10 43.23 -44.43 3.69
C LEU A 10 43.01 -44.07 5.17
N ILE A 11 43.86 -43.25 5.77
CA ILE A 11 43.75 -42.86 7.19
C ILE A 11 43.23 -41.42 7.37
N LEU A 12 42.98 -40.68 6.28
CA LEU A 12 42.42 -39.32 6.31
C LEU A 12 41.02 -39.21 5.66
N ALA A 13 40.35 -40.34 5.41
CA ALA A 13 39.00 -40.40 4.86
C ALA A 13 37.99 -41.11 5.78
N THR A 14 38.28 -41.22 7.07
CA THR A 14 37.22 -41.35 8.08
C THR A 14 36.78 -39.94 8.48
N GLN A 15 36.19 -39.21 7.53
CA GLN A 15 35.16 -38.27 7.91
C GLN A 15 34.15 -39.07 8.72
N LEU A 16 33.99 -38.70 9.99
CA LEU A 16 32.80 -39.03 10.73
C LEU A 16 31.61 -38.61 9.85
N SER A 17 31.05 -39.56 9.11
CA SER A 17 29.65 -39.55 8.73
C SER A 17 28.88 -39.74 10.04
N ILE A 18 28.73 -38.65 10.78
CA ILE A 18 27.65 -38.51 11.75
C ILE A 18 26.39 -38.62 10.91
N SER A 19 25.83 -39.81 10.86
CA SER A 19 24.48 -40.06 10.41
C SER A 19 23.53 -39.17 11.20
N GLY A 20 23.01 -38.14 10.53
CA GLY A 20 21.68 -37.56 10.77
C GLY A 20 21.38 -37.11 12.19
N VAL A 21 22.12 -36.12 12.71
CA VAL A 21 21.44 -35.13 13.56
C VAL A 21 20.82 -34.15 12.58
N ASP A 22 19.56 -34.36 12.22
CA ASP A 22 18.80 -33.34 11.51
C ASP A 22 18.93 -32.05 12.33
N ALA A 23 19.48 -30.99 11.71
CA ALA A 23 19.59 -29.70 12.36
C ALA A 23 18.19 -29.31 12.86
N LEU A 24 18.08 -29.08 14.16
CA LEU A 24 16.80 -28.78 14.79
C LEU A 24 16.18 -27.55 14.12
N ASP A 25 14.88 -27.64 13.80
CA ASP A 25 14.15 -26.57 13.11
C ASP A 25 13.87 -25.42 14.07
N VAL A 26 14.67 -24.35 13.97
CA VAL A 26 14.58 -23.16 14.84
C VAL A 26 13.66 -22.13 14.19
N PRO A 27 12.67 -21.59 14.92
CA PRO A 27 11.85 -20.48 14.46
C PRO A 27 12.70 -19.28 14.04
N GLU A 28 12.45 -18.77 12.85
CA GLU A 28 13.08 -17.56 12.31
C GLU A 28 12.04 -16.64 11.66
N GLN A 29 12.47 -15.50 11.13
CA GLN A 29 11.61 -14.49 10.51
C GLN A 29 10.61 -13.92 11.51
N ILE A 30 11.03 -13.80 12.77
CA ILE A 30 10.14 -13.40 13.87
C ILE A 30 9.81 -11.91 13.74
N HIS A 31 8.53 -11.59 13.73
CA HIS A 31 8.07 -10.21 13.67
C HIS A 31 6.74 -10.04 14.40
N ILE A 32 6.48 -8.81 14.85
CA ILE A 32 5.28 -8.47 15.61
C ILE A 32 4.52 -7.30 14.99
N SER A 33 3.22 -7.29 15.17
CA SER A 33 2.31 -6.23 14.75
C SER A 33 1.17 -6.10 15.75
N PHE A 34 0.50 -4.96 15.79
CA PHE A 34 -0.72 -4.84 16.61
C PHE A 34 -1.79 -5.80 16.11
N GLY A 35 -2.54 -6.39 17.03
CA GLY A 35 -3.80 -7.06 16.72
C GLY A 35 -4.94 -6.04 16.55
N ASP A 36 -6.17 -6.52 16.56
CA ASP A 36 -7.38 -5.68 16.44
C ASP A 36 -7.51 -4.59 17.54
N ARG A 37 -6.72 -4.69 18.60
CA ARG A 37 -6.64 -3.73 19.69
C ARG A 37 -5.20 -3.56 20.18
N PRO A 38 -4.84 -2.40 20.75
CA PRO A 38 -3.49 -2.16 21.29
C PRO A 38 -3.06 -3.07 22.47
N ASP A 39 -4.01 -3.74 23.14
CA ASP A 39 -3.73 -4.75 24.19
C ASP A 39 -3.46 -6.15 23.62
N ILE A 40 -3.46 -6.28 22.29
CA ILE A 40 -3.18 -7.50 21.56
C ILE A 40 -1.94 -7.29 20.69
N MET A 41 -0.95 -8.16 20.83
CA MET A 41 0.21 -8.22 19.93
C MET A 41 0.17 -9.52 19.15
N VAL A 42 0.29 -9.44 17.83
CA VAL A 42 0.45 -10.60 16.96
C VAL A 42 1.93 -10.92 16.88
N VAL A 43 2.29 -12.19 17.04
CA VAL A 43 3.65 -12.71 16.77
C VAL A 43 3.56 -13.67 15.60
N MET A 44 4.42 -13.46 14.62
CA MET A 44 4.53 -14.31 13.43
C MET A 44 5.97 -14.79 13.25
N TRP A 45 6.12 -16.00 12.71
CA TRP A 45 7.41 -16.64 12.46
C TRP A 45 7.28 -17.74 11.41
N SER A 46 8.41 -18.20 10.90
CA SER A 46 8.51 -19.28 9.92
C SER A 46 9.31 -20.46 10.50
N CYS A 47 8.94 -21.67 10.11
CA CYS A 47 9.71 -22.89 10.37
C CYS A 47 9.94 -23.67 9.07
N LYS A 48 10.98 -24.49 9.02
CA LYS A 48 11.29 -25.35 7.87
C LYS A 48 10.32 -26.52 7.73
N SER A 49 9.85 -27.05 8.85
CA SER A 49 9.00 -28.24 8.97
C SER A 49 7.75 -27.93 9.78
N HIS A 50 6.69 -28.71 9.57
CA HIS A 50 5.47 -28.55 10.35
C HIS A 50 5.69 -29.13 11.75
N ILE A 51 5.95 -28.24 12.72
CA ILE A 51 6.21 -28.58 14.12
C ILE A 51 5.21 -27.89 15.05
N THR A 52 5.03 -28.40 16.27
CA THR A 52 4.12 -27.78 17.23
C THR A 52 4.82 -26.62 17.91
N CYS A 53 4.30 -25.40 17.74
CA CYS A 53 4.84 -24.19 18.34
C CYS A 53 3.78 -23.46 19.16
N HIS A 54 4.24 -22.68 20.13
CA HIS A 54 3.42 -21.73 20.87
C HIS A 54 4.28 -20.55 21.30
N VAL A 55 3.66 -19.46 21.74
CA VAL A 55 4.38 -18.31 22.29
C VAL A 55 4.20 -18.27 23.80
N ALA A 56 5.30 -18.33 24.54
CA ALA A 56 5.30 -18.00 25.96
C ALA A 56 5.55 -16.49 26.12
N TYR A 57 4.82 -15.82 27.01
CA TYR A 57 4.97 -14.38 27.25
C TYR A 57 4.67 -13.97 28.69
N GLY A 58 5.15 -12.79 29.07
CA GLY A 58 4.96 -12.22 30.41
C GLY A 58 5.68 -10.89 30.60
N THR A 59 5.75 -10.41 31.83
CA THR A 59 6.40 -9.13 32.17
C THR A 59 7.85 -9.28 32.63
N SER A 60 8.41 -10.50 32.60
CA SER A 60 9.83 -10.81 32.91
C SER A 60 10.35 -11.82 31.89
N ALA A 61 11.63 -11.69 31.54
CA ALA A 61 12.31 -12.59 30.62
C ALA A 61 12.48 -14.00 31.21
N GLU A 62 12.62 -14.08 32.52
CA GLU A 62 12.81 -15.32 33.28
C GLU A 62 11.48 -16.03 33.57
N ASN A 63 10.38 -15.28 33.65
CA ASN A 63 9.07 -15.80 34.03
C ASN A 63 7.95 -15.39 33.06
N MET A 64 7.84 -16.14 31.97
CA MET A 64 6.78 -16.03 30.96
C MET A 64 5.65 -17.03 31.28
N THR A 65 4.71 -16.62 32.13
CA THR A 65 3.63 -17.48 32.66
C THR A 65 2.44 -17.65 31.72
N TYR A 66 2.29 -16.79 30.73
CA TYR A 66 1.19 -16.85 29.77
C TYR A 66 1.63 -17.58 28.50
N HIS A 67 0.69 -18.27 27.87
CA HIS A 67 0.93 -19.01 26.64
C HIS A 67 -0.15 -18.67 25.61
N SER A 68 0.24 -18.48 24.35
CA SER A 68 -0.66 -18.38 23.20
C SER A 68 -0.44 -19.56 22.27
N THR A 69 -1.53 -20.19 21.84
CA THR A 69 -1.50 -21.15 20.74
C THR A 69 -1.23 -20.43 19.42
N SER A 70 -0.66 -21.17 18.47
CA SER A 70 -0.40 -20.69 17.11
C SER A 70 -1.35 -21.31 16.09
N HIS A 71 -1.63 -20.57 15.04
CA HIS A 71 -2.25 -21.06 13.80
C HIS A 71 -1.19 -21.08 12.70
N THR A 72 -1.34 -21.95 11.72
CA THR A 72 -0.39 -22.07 10.60
C THR A 72 -1.05 -21.78 9.26
N SER A 73 -0.25 -21.30 8.32
CA SER A 73 -0.59 -21.24 6.91
C SER A 73 0.65 -21.51 6.07
N THR A 74 0.42 -21.86 4.81
CA THR A 74 1.48 -22.29 3.89
C THR A 74 1.62 -21.32 2.72
N LEU A 75 2.84 -20.85 2.46
CA LEU A 75 3.19 -20.21 1.19
C LEU A 75 3.21 -21.28 0.08
N ASN A 76 2.22 -21.23 -0.80
CA ASN A 76 2.00 -22.20 -1.87
C ASN A 76 2.06 -21.61 -3.29
N LEU A 77 2.11 -20.29 -3.44
CA LEU A 77 2.23 -19.60 -4.73
C LEU A 77 3.65 -19.04 -4.89
N ASP A 78 4.37 -19.51 -5.91
CA ASP A 78 5.77 -19.15 -6.21
C ASP A 78 6.74 -19.25 -5.02
N SER A 79 6.57 -20.29 -4.21
CA SER A 79 7.29 -20.44 -2.94
C SER A 79 8.21 -21.67 -2.89
N TRP A 80 8.66 -22.19 -4.05
CA TRP A 80 9.41 -23.46 -4.13
C TRP A 80 10.77 -23.45 -3.41
N ASN A 81 11.33 -22.27 -3.13
CA ASN A 81 12.60 -22.05 -2.42
C ASN A 81 12.41 -21.33 -1.06
N ALA A 82 11.17 -21.14 -0.61
CA ALA A 82 10.84 -20.43 0.61
C ALA A 82 10.70 -21.37 1.82
N LEU A 83 10.83 -20.80 3.02
CA LEU A 83 10.24 -21.35 4.24
C LEU A 83 8.73 -21.23 4.14
N LYS A 84 8.09 -22.35 3.81
CA LYS A 84 6.68 -22.34 3.44
C LYS A 84 5.74 -22.21 4.63
N ILE A 85 6.14 -22.63 5.82
CA ILE A 85 5.21 -22.78 6.95
C ILE A 85 5.34 -21.56 7.84
N ILE A 86 4.29 -20.74 7.82
CA ILE A 86 4.20 -19.51 8.59
C ILE A 86 3.23 -19.75 9.74
N TYR A 87 3.58 -19.22 10.90
CA TYR A 87 2.83 -19.32 12.13
C TYR A 87 2.35 -17.94 12.56
N ARG A 88 1.19 -17.90 13.24
CA ARG A 88 0.61 -16.70 13.84
C ARG A 88 0.05 -17.00 15.22
N ALA A 89 0.41 -16.21 16.22
CA ALA A 89 -0.13 -16.27 17.57
C ALA A 89 -0.54 -14.87 18.08
N GLU A 90 -1.53 -14.81 18.97
CA GLU A 90 -2.03 -13.55 19.55
C GLU A 90 -1.77 -13.52 21.07
N LEU A 91 -0.93 -12.59 21.50
CA LEU A 91 -0.71 -12.31 22.91
C LEU A 91 -1.79 -11.33 23.35
N LYS A 92 -2.64 -11.73 24.31
CA LYS A 92 -3.83 -10.99 24.72
C LYS A 92 -3.72 -10.50 26.15
N GLY A 93 -4.49 -9.47 26.49
CA GLY A 93 -4.54 -8.94 27.85
C GLY A 93 -3.23 -8.24 28.26
N LEU A 94 -2.50 -7.69 27.29
CA LEU A 94 -1.25 -7.01 27.55
C LEU A 94 -1.51 -5.69 28.27
N SER A 95 -0.85 -5.48 29.40
CA SER A 95 -0.95 -4.22 30.14
C SER A 95 -0.37 -3.07 29.32
N ALA A 96 -1.09 -1.96 29.21
CA ALA A 96 -0.70 -0.77 28.46
C ALA A 96 0.58 -0.10 29.02
N GLY A 97 1.39 0.49 28.13
CA GLY A 97 2.59 1.24 28.48
C GLY A 97 3.72 0.42 29.12
N ARG A 98 3.60 -0.92 29.16
CA ARG A 98 4.54 -1.83 29.83
C ARG A 98 5.39 -2.60 28.82
N ARG A 99 6.59 -2.95 29.26
CA ARG A 99 7.45 -3.90 28.55
C ARG A 99 6.92 -5.31 28.81
N HIS A 100 6.80 -6.08 27.74
CA HIS A 100 6.48 -7.51 27.76
C HIS A 100 7.62 -8.27 27.08
N PHE A 101 7.86 -9.48 27.56
CA PHE A 101 8.83 -10.42 27.02
C PHE A 101 8.08 -11.59 26.41
N TYR A 102 8.61 -12.13 25.32
CA TYR A 102 8.05 -13.30 24.66
C TYR A 102 9.13 -14.18 24.05
N GLN A 103 8.79 -15.45 23.87
CA GLN A 103 9.64 -16.45 23.22
C GLN A 103 8.76 -17.44 22.46
N VAL A 104 9.13 -17.70 21.20
CA VAL A 104 8.55 -18.79 20.42
C VAL A 104 9.17 -20.09 20.89
N ARG A 105 8.33 -21.04 21.29
CA ARG A 105 8.76 -22.36 21.81
C ARG A 105 8.15 -23.45 20.95
N CYS A 106 9.00 -24.28 20.38
CA CYS A 106 8.60 -25.35 19.47
C CYS A 106 9.06 -26.71 19.95
N THR A 107 8.23 -27.70 19.69
CA THR A 107 8.49 -29.12 19.95
C THR A 107 8.55 -29.84 18.61
N GLN A 108 9.67 -30.53 18.38
CA GLN A 108 9.93 -31.27 17.16
C GLN A 108 8.99 -32.48 17.04
N ASN A 109 8.78 -32.95 15.81
CA ASN A 109 7.95 -34.13 15.54
C ASN A 109 8.47 -35.36 16.30
N GLY A 110 7.56 -36.12 16.91
CA GLY A 110 7.91 -37.25 17.78
C GLY A 110 8.37 -36.87 19.19
N GLY A 111 8.37 -35.59 19.55
CA GLY A 111 8.70 -35.12 20.91
C GLY A 111 10.18 -35.19 21.28
N GLN A 112 11.07 -35.46 20.32
CA GLN A 112 12.49 -35.75 20.57
C GLN A 112 13.41 -34.53 20.60
N GLY A 113 12.86 -33.31 20.65
CA GLY A 113 13.66 -32.09 20.75
C GLY A 113 12.82 -30.83 20.90
N HIS A 114 13.41 -29.80 21.51
CA HIS A 114 12.81 -28.48 21.63
C HIS A 114 13.69 -27.44 20.96
N THR A 115 13.07 -26.55 20.19
CA THR A 115 13.71 -25.37 19.62
C THR A 115 12.99 -24.14 20.07
N ASN A 116 13.72 -23.23 20.70
CA ASN A 116 13.20 -21.96 21.15
C ASN A 116 13.88 -20.85 20.38
N SER A 117 13.13 -19.80 20.06
CA SER A 117 13.73 -18.54 19.64
C SER A 117 14.56 -17.92 20.77
N SER A 118 15.31 -16.86 20.44
CA SER A 118 15.75 -15.90 21.45
C SER A 118 14.56 -15.34 22.23
N VAL A 119 14.80 -14.87 23.45
CA VAL A 119 13.81 -14.06 24.17
C VAL A 119 13.82 -12.66 23.60
N PHE A 120 12.66 -12.19 23.17
CA PHE A 120 12.45 -10.84 22.67
C PHE A 120 11.62 -10.02 23.67
N SER A 121 11.63 -8.71 23.50
CA SER A 121 10.78 -7.81 24.28
C SER A 121 10.27 -6.67 23.43
N PHE A 122 9.06 -6.22 23.74
CA PHE A 122 8.43 -5.05 23.12
C PHE A 122 7.71 -4.24 24.20
N ARG A 123 7.32 -3.01 23.86
CA ARG A 123 6.51 -2.16 24.73
C ARG A 123 5.13 -1.95 24.10
N THR A 124 4.07 -2.17 24.87
CA THR A 124 2.71 -1.83 24.44
C THR A 124 2.51 -0.31 24.45
N PRO A 125 1.63 0.22 23.58
CA PRO A 125 1.19 1.60 23.66
C PRO A 125 0.67 1.96 25.05
N ASP A 126 0.99 3.16 25.52
CA ASP A 126 0.37 3.70 26.73
C ASP A 126 -1.13 3.91 26.52
N ALA A 127 -1.91 3.76 27.59
CA ALA A 127 -3.35 4.07 27.59
C ALA A 127 -3.63 5.58 27.54
N LYS A 128 -2.66 6.40 27.97
CA LYS A 128 -2.74 7.85 27.92
C LYS A 128 -2.71 8.36 26.48
N THR A 129 -3.68 9.21 26.15
CA THR A 129 -3.82 9.80 24.82
C THR A 129 -3.18 11.18 24.70
N ASP A 130 -2.68 11.75 25.80
CA ASP A 130 -2.11 13.10 25.90
C ASP A 130 -0.58 13.12 26.00
N ARG A 131 0.07 11.98 25.76
CA ARG A 131 1.53 11.87 25.77
C ARG A 131 2.15 12.11 24.40
N GLN A 132 3.45 12.37 24.42
CA GLN A 132 4.27 12.28 23.21
C GLN A 132 4.28 10.83 22.69
N ALA A 133 4.12 10.67 21.39
CA ALA A 133 4.23 9.40 20.68
C ALA A 133 5.20 9.54 19.50
N LYS A 134 5.98 8.48 19.23
CA LYS A 134 7.03 8.53 18.21
C LYS A 134 6.97 7.30 17.32
N PHE A 135 7.17 7.51 16.03
CA PHE A 135 7.07 6.47 15.02
C PHE A 135 8.18 6.60 14.00
N LEU A 136 8.62 5.46 13.47
CA LEU A 136 9.47 5.40 12.28
C LEU A 136 8.57 5.13 11.07
N MET A 137 8.82 5.82 9.96
CA MET A 137 7.96 5.82 8.77
C MET A 137 8.83 5.77 7.52
N TYR A 138 8.61 4.82 6.62
CA TYR A 138 9.31 4.72 5.35
C TYR A 138 8.61 3.72 4.42
N GLY A 139 8.82 3.81 3.11
CA GLY A 139 8.57 2.71 2.16
C GLY A 139 9.87 2.29 1.48
N ASP A 140 9.79 1.32 0.58
CA ASP A 140 10.81 1.13 -0.46
C ASP A 140 12.20 0.77 0.10
N LEU A 141 12.23 -0.15 1.08
CA LEU A 141 13.47 -0.54 1.76
C LEU A 141 14.30 -1.52 0.91
N GLY A 142 13.68 -2.59 0.45
CA GLY A 142 14.36 -3.68 -0.24
C GLY A 142 15.27 -4.56 0.60
N ALA A 143 15.57 -5.76 0.07
CA ALA A 143 16.42 -6.74 0.74
C ALA A 143 17.93 -6.47 0.58
N VAL A 144 18.30 -5.76 -0.50
CA VAL A 144 19.69 -5.52 -0.89
C VAL A 144 20.04 -4.05 -0.82
N GLY A 145 19.32 -3.19 -1.55
CA GLY A 145 19.62 -1.76 -1.57
C GLY A 145 19.55 -1.15 -0.16
N GLY A 146 18.51 -1.48 0.63
CA GLY A 146 18.28 -0.86 1.94
C GLY A 146 19.23 -1.30 3.04
N ILE A 147 20.24 -2.14 2.74
CA ILE A 147 21.27 -2.61 3.68
C ILE A 147 21.85 -1.46 4.53
N PRO A 148 22.21 -0.29 3.97
CA PRO A 148 22.71 0.84 4.76
C PRO A 148 21.71 1.36 5.80
N THR A 149 20.41 1.26 5.53
CA THR A 149 19.34 1.79 6.39
C THR A 149 19.06 0.90 7.62
N PHE A 150 19.27 -0.42 7.52
CA PHE A 150 18.97 -1.36 8.61
C PHE A 150 19.66 -1.03 9.96
N PRO A 151 20.98 -0.75 10.03
CA PRO A 151 21.63 -0.41 11.29
C PRO A 151 21.05 0.84 11.96
N ALA A 152 20.69 1.86 11.20
CA ALA A 152 20.12 3.09 11.73
C ALA A 152 18.71 2.87 12.32
N LEU A 153 17.87 2.09 11.63
CA LEU A 153 16.56 1.68 12.14
C LEU A 153 16.68 0.82 13.41
N LEU A 154 17.62 -0.13 13.43
CA LEU A 154 17.88 -0.96 14.60
C LEU A 154 18.36 -0.14 15.80
N ASP A 155 19.25 0.82 15.58
CA ASP A 155 19.71 1.76 16.61
C ASP A 155 18.55 2.59 17.18
N ASP A 156 17.68 3.13 16.32
CA ASP A 156 16.48 3.86 16.76
C ASP A 156 15.53 2.98 17.59
N VAL A 157 15.27 1.75 17.15
CA VAL A 157 14.38 0.81 17.85
C VAL A 157 14.97 0.33 19.18
N THR A 158 16.27 0.04 19.23
CA THR A 158 16.93 -0.44 20.46
C THR A 158 17.09 0.65 21.51
N LYS A 159 17.17 1.93 21.10
CA LYS A 159 17.04 3.08 22.00
C LYS A 159 15.66 3.19 22.67
N ASN A 160 14.69 2.33 22.31
CA ASN A 160 13.39 2.13 22.97
C ASN A 160 12.52 3.39 23.08
N ASN A 161 12.64 4.30 22.11
CA ASN A 161 11.92 5.59 22.12
C ASN A 161 10.80 5.66 21.07
N TYR A 162 10.44 4.55 20.41
CA TYR A 162 9.41 4.52 19.37
C TYR A 162 8.30 3.53 19.74
N ASP A 163 7.07 3.88 19.35
CA ASP A 163 5.85 3.14 19.64
C ASP A 163 5.51 2.12 18.54
N ALA A 164 5.84 2.44 17.28
CA ALA A 164 5.71 1.53 16.14
C ALA A 164 6.64 1.93 14.98
N VAL A 165 6.87 0.98 14.08
CA VAL A 165 7.40 1.19 12.73
C VAL A 165 6.25 1.06 11.74
N TRP A 166 6.28 1.88 10.71
CA TRP A 166 5.37 1.81 9.58
C TRP A 166 6.17 1.68 8.29
N HIS A 167 6.06 0.54 7.64
CA HIS A 167 6.66 0.24 6.35
C HIS A 167 5.58 0.29 5.25
N VAL A 168 5.60 1.35 4.47
CA VAL A 168 4.55 1.73 3.52
C VAL A 168 4.87 1.18 2.12
N GLY A 169 4.76 -0.14 1.97
CA GLY A 169 4.88 -0.85 0.69
C GLY A 169 6.32 -1.10 0.22
N ASP A 170 6.44 -2.00 -0.77
CA ASP A 170 7.67 -2.38 -1.46
C ASP A 170 8.76 -2.90 -0.51
N PHE A 171 8.47 -4.07 0.05
CA PHE A 171 9.26 -4.66 1.14
C PHE A 171 10.59 -5.21 0.65
N GLY A 172 10.56 -6.40 0.06
CA GLY A 172 11.75 -7.11 -0.41
C GLY A 172 12.12 -6.80 -1.85
N TYR A 173 11.29 -6.00 -2.55
CA TYR A 173 11.23 -5.88 -4.01
C TYR A 173 10.99 -7.27 -4.62
N ASP A 174 9.71 -7.64 -4.67
CA ASP A 174 9.18 -8.94 -5.11
C ASP A 174 9.47 -10.08 -4.12
N LEU A 175 8.70 -10.16 -3.03
CA LEU A 175 8.84 -11.21 -2.01
C LEU A 175 8.71 -12.65 -2.56
N HIS A 176 8.07 -12.81 -3.72
CA HIS A 176 7.87 -14.09 -4.41
C HIS A 176 9.06 -14.49 -5.31
N SER A 177 9.98 -13.56 -5.60
CA SER A 177 11.11 -13.80 -6.49
C SER A 177 12.03 -14.92 -6.00
N ASN A 178 12.62 -15.62 -6.98
CA ASN A 178 13.45 -16.81 -6.76
C ASN A 178 12.76 -17.88 -5.89
N GLY A 179 11.49 -18.17 -6.18
CA GLY A 179 10.70 -19.14 -5.44
C GLY A 179 10.45 -18.73 -3.99
N GLY A 180 10.38 -17.43 -3.72
CA GLY A 180 10.15 -16.87 -2.39
C GLY A 180 11.38 -16.71 -1.51
N LYS A 181 12.58 -17.01 -2.03
CA LYS A 181 13.84 -16.83 -1.31
C LYS A 181 14.11 -15.35 -0.99
N VAL A 182 13.75 -14.43 -1.89
CA VAL A 182 13.89 -12.98 -1.63
C VAL A 182 13.05 -12.59 -0.40
N GLY A 183 11.82 -13.10 -0.30
CA GLY A 183 10.98 -12.87 0.87
C GLY A 183 11.60 -13.40 2.17
N ASP A 184 12.17 -14.60 2.16
CA ASP A 184 12.86 -15.12 3.36
C ASP A 184 14.09 -14.29 3.74
N ASP A 185 14.91 -13.91 2.76
CA ASP A 185 16.11 -13.10 3.00
C ASP A 185 15.74 -11.73 3.58
N PHE A 186 14.68 -11.11 3.06
CA PHE A 186 14.13 -9.87 3.62
C PHE A 186 13.64 -10.06 5.05
N MET A 187 12.82 -11.09 5.31
CA MET A 187 12.25 -11.34 6.64
C MET A 187 13.33 -11.65 7.69
N ARG A 188 14.39 -12.39 7.33
CA ARG A 188 15.55 -12.63 8.21
C ARG A 188 16.28 -11.33 8.54
N LYS A 189 16.41 -10.40 7.59
CA LYS A 189 17.05 -9.10 7.82
C LYS A 189 16.23 -8.22 8.76
N ILE A 190 14.92 -8.12 8.55
CA ILE A 190 14.07 -7.26 9.39
C ILE A 190 13.82 -7.83 10.79
N GLU A 191 13.99 -9.13 11.05
CA GLU A 191 13.74 -9.75 12.37
C GLU A 191 14.44 -9.00 13.52
N ALA A 192 15.66 -8.51 13.29
CA ALA A 192 16.40 -7.73 14.29
C ALA A 192 15.62 -6.49 14.76
N ILE A 193 14.80 -5.91 13.90
CA ILE A 193 13.95 -4.75 14.16
C ILE A 193 12.54 -5.22 14.55
N ALA A 194 11.91 -5.99 13.67
CA ALA A 194 10.50 -6.35 13.70
C ALA A 194 10.13 -7.30 14.84
N ALA A 195 11.08 -7.97 15.49
CA ALA A 195 10.82 -8.75 16.71
C ALA A 195 10.78 -7.89 18.00
N ARG A 196 11.08 -6.59 17.91
CA ARG A 196 11.23 -5.70 19.09
C ARG A 196 10.23 -4.55 19.13
N ILE A 197 9.58 -4.26 18.01
CA ILE A 197 8.62 -3.17 17.86
C ILE A 197 7.52 -3.61 16.89
N ALA A 198 6.30 -3.11 17.11
CA ALA A 198 5.19 -3.36 16.17
C ALA A 198 5.57 -2.83 14.78
N TYR A 199 5.69 -3.74 13.82
CA TYR A 199 6.07 -3.50 12.44
C TYR A 199 4.81 -3.51 11.58
N MET A 200 4.24 -2.33 11.40
CA MET A 200 2.97 -2.12 10.75
C MET A 200 3.20 -1.88 9.25
N THR A 201 2.35 -2.44 8.39
CA THR A 201 2.60 -2.46 6.94
C THR A 201 1.41 -1.97 6.12
N SER A 202 1.68 -1.44 4.94
CA SER A 202 0.71 -1.24 3.84
C SER A 202 1.28 -1.91 2.60
N PRO A 203 0.49 -2.52 1.70
CA PRO A 203 1.05 -3.13 0.49
C PRO A 203 1.50 -2.06 -0.52
N GLY A 204 2.56 -2.36 -1.26
CA GLY A 204 2.99 -1.64 -2.46
C GLY A 204 2.85 -2.47 -3.72
N ASN A 205 3.31 -1.94 -4.84
CA ASN A 205 3.13 -2.59 -6.14
C ASN A 205 4.01 -3.82 -6.35
N HIS A 206 5.18 -3.88 -5.71
CA HIS A 206 6.01 -5.09 -5.73
C HIS A 206 5.36 -6.27 -4.96
N GLU A 207 4.26 -6.02 -4.26
CA GLU A 207 3.45 -7.07 -3.64
C GLU A 207 2.30 -7.55 -4.53
N LEU A 208 1.99 -6.94 -5.68
CA LEU A 208 0.82 -7.29 -6.50
C LEU A 208 0.87 -8.70 -7.09
N GLU A 209 2.06 -9.15 -7.48
CA GLU A 209 2.28 -10.42 -8.13
C GLU A 209 1.76 -11.61 -7.31
N LYS A 210 1.27 -12.64 -8.01
CA LYS A 210 0.73 -13.87 -7.41
C LYS A 210 -0.35 -13.60 -6.38
N ASP A 211 -1.31 -12.74 -6.72
CA ASP A 211 -2.49 -12.46 -5.88
C ASP A 211 -2.09 -11.89 -4.50
N MET A 212 -0.95 -11.20 -4.44
CA MET A 212 -0.34 -10.68 -3.22
C MET A 212 -0.09 -11.74 -2.14
N HIS A 213 0.06 -13.01 -2.54
CA HIS A 213 0.08 -14.14 -1.63
C HIS A 213 1.21 -14.03 -0.60
N HIS A 214 2.39 -13.62 -1.04
CA HIS A 214 3.53 -13.43 -0.15
C HIS A 214 3.24 -12.36 0.93
N TYR A 215 2.65 -11.22 0.56
CA TYR A 215 2.26 -10.19 1.53
C TYR A 215 1.19 -10.69 2.50
N ARG A 216 0.10 -11.26 1.96
CA ARG A 216 -1.09 -11.69 2.70
C ARG A 216 -0.82 -12.81 3.71
N VAL A 217 0.17 -13.65 3.44
CA VAL A 217 0.56 -14.74 4.34
C VAL A 217 1.73 -14.32 5.23
N ARG A 218 2.72 -13.55 4.75
CA ARG A 218 3.88 -13.17 5.59
C ARG A 218 3.53 -12.14 6.65
N PHE A 219 2.53 -11.30 6.43
CA PHE A 219 2.13 -10.26 7.39
C PHE A 219 0.71 -10.50 7.92
N SER A 220 0.43 -9.96 9.11
CA SER A 220 -0.90 -9.91 9.71
C SER A 220 -1.11 -8.53 10.31
N MET A 221 -2.06 -7.78 9.79
CA MET A 221 -2.41 -6.45 10.29
C MET A 221 -3.75 -6.49 11.05
N PRO A 222 -4.08 -5.45 11.84
CA PRO A 222 -5.38 -5.33 12.50
C PRO A 222 -6.55 -5.39 11.49
N GLY A 223 -7.76 -5.72 11.95
CA GLY A 223 -8.98 -5.58 11.16
C GLY A 223 -9.47 -6.87 10.48
N GLY A 224 -8.98 -8.04 10.89
CA GLY A 224 -9.52 -9.32 10.42
C GLY A 224 -8.62 -10.55 10.62
N GLY A 225 -9.03 -11.64 9.96
CA GLY A 225 -8.34 -12.93 10.00
C GLY A 225 -7.06 -12.98 9.18
N TRP A 226 -6.33 -14.09 9.32
CA TRP A 226 -5.07 -14.35 8.63
C TRP A 226 -5.07 -15.77 8.03
N PRO A 227 -4.53 -16.01 6.81
CA PRO A 227 -3.98 -15.02 5.87
C PRO A 227 -4.95 -13.92 5.47
N MET A 228 -4.43 -12.73 5.19
CA MET A 228 -5.26 -11.56 4.87
C MET A 228 -6.01 -11.79 3.55
N GLY A 229 -7.27 -11.35 3.47
CA GLY A 229 -8.00 -11.25 2.20
C GLY A 229 -7.70 -9.92 1.50
N HIS A 230 -8.05 -9.80 0.22
CA HIS A 230 -7.98 -8.51 -0.49
C HIS A 230 -8.86 -7.43 0.12
N ASP A 231 -9.97 -7.82 0.77
CA ASP A 231 -10.86 -6.94 1.52
C ASP A 231 -10.32 -6.57 2.92
N ARG A 232 -9.06 -6.93 3.21
CA ARG A 232 -8.36 -6.75 4.49
C ARG A 232 -6.96 -6.14 4.31
N LEU A 233 -6.72 -5.47 3.19
CA LEU A 233 -5.45 -4.79 2.90
C LEU A 233 -5.36 -3.39 3.53
N TRP A 234 -6.35 -3.00 4.31
CA TRP A 234 -6.47 -1.71 4.99
C TRP A 234 -6.96 -1.90 6.42
N TYR A 235 -6.56 -0.99 7.30
CA TYR A 235 -6.88 -1.04 8.72
C TYR A 235 -6.62 0.30 9.40
N SER A 236 -7.10 0.43 10.63
CA SER A 236 -6.82 1.59 11.47
C SER A 236 -6.43 1.16 12.89
N VAL A 237 -5.63 1.99 13.55
CA VAL A 237 -5.21 1.76 14.93
C VAL A 237 -5.01 3.07 15.68
N ASP A 238 -5.48 3.09 16.92
CA ASP A 238 -5.39 4.23 17.81
C ASP A 238 -4.14 4.12 18.70
N ILE A 239 -3.12 4.96 18.50
CA ILE A 239 -1.91 5.01 19.34
C ILE A 239 -1.66 6.43 19.91
N GLY A 240 -1.66 6.57 21.24
CA GLY A 240 -1.43 7.86 21.90
C GLY A 240 -2.45 8.93 21.46
N PRO A 241 -2.03 10.12 20.98
CA PRO A 241 -2.93 11.16 20.47
C PRO A 241 -3.37 10.96 19.00
N VAL A 242 -3.02 9.84 18.37
CA VAL A 242 -3.17 9.64 16.92
C VAL A 242 -4.13 8.51 16.60
N HIS A 243 -4.95 8.72 15.59
CA HIS A 243 -5.67 7.70 14.84
C HIS A 243 -4.93 7.47 13.51
N PHE A 244 -4.31 6.29 13.36
CA PHE A 244 -3.60 5.91 12.15
C PHE A 244 -4.50 5.11 11.23
N ILE A 245 -4.38 5.37 9.93
CA ILE A 245 -5.08 4.66 8.86
C ILE A 245 -4.02 4.15 7.89
N SER A 246 -4.00 2.85 7.65
CA SER A 246 -3.34 2.25 6.50
C SER A 246 -4.39 1.93 5.44
N TYR A 247 -4.30 2.54 4.26
CA TYR A 247 -5.10 2.19 3.10
C TYR A 247 -4.23 1.53 2.04
N SER A 248 -4.82 0.65 1.24
CA SER A 248 -4.14 0.04 0.10
C SER A 248 -4.33 0.92 -1.13
N THR A 249 -3.24 1.37 -1.73
CA THR A 249 -3.25 2.00 -3.05
C THR A 249 -3.47 0.98 -4.14
N GLU A 250 -3.08 -0.27 -3.89
CA GLU A 250 -3.08 -1.33 -4.89
C GLU A 250 -4.48 -1.80 -5.27
N VAL A 251 -5.51 -1.53 -4.45
CA VAL A 251 -6.91 -1.83 -4.83
C VAL A 251 -7.36 -1.08 -6.06
N PHE A 252 -6.73 0.05 -6.39
CA PHE A 252 -7.00 0.81 -7.60
C PHE A 252 -6.37 0.17 -8.84
N PHE A 253 -5.33 -0.66 -8.66
CA PHE A 253 -4.52 -1.25 -9.73
C PHE A 253 -4.80 -2.73 -9.96
N ILE A 254 -5.60 -3.36 -9.10
CA ILE A 254 -6.19 -4.68 -9.35
C ILE A 254 -7.51 -4.52 -10.12
N GLU A 255 -7.78 -5.41 -11.07
CA GLU A 255 -8.99 -5.40 -11.90
C GLU A 255 -10.25 -5.86 -11.14
N ASN A 256 -10.50 -5.31 -9.95
CA ASN A 256 -11.68 -5.61 -9.16
C ASN A 256 -12.18 -4.38 -8.39
N GLN A 257 -13.22 -3.77 -8.97
CA GLN A 257 -13.86 -2.58 -8.44
C GLN A 257 -14.51 -2.79 -7.05
N ASP A 258 -14.91 -4.02 -6.71
CA ASP A 258 -15.52 -4.30 -5.41
C ASP A 258 -14.56 -3.98 -4.25
N TYR A 259 -13.26 -4.19 -4.43
CA TYR A 259 -12.26 -3.85 -3.41
C TYR A 259 -12.09 -2.34 -3.24
N VAL A 260 -12.12 -1.56 -4.33
CA VAL A 260 -12.14 -0.09 -4.26
C VAL A 260 -13.34 0.39 -3.45
N CYS A 261 -14.53 -0.14 -3.73
CA CYS A 261 -15.76 0.24 -3.03
C CYS A 261 -15.70 -0.14 -1.55
N LYS A 262 -15.27 -1.38 -1.23
CA LYS A 262 -15.14 -1.86 0.15
C LYS A 262 -14.16 -1.04 0.96
N GLN A 263 -13.01 -0.68 0.37
CA GLN A 263 -12.04 0.19 1.03
C GLN A 263 -12.64 1.58 1.28
N TYR A 264 -13.26 2.19 0.27
CA TYR A 264 -13.86 3.51 0.41
C TYR A 264 -14.95 3.55 1.50
N ASP A 265 -15.87 2.59 1.48
CA ASP A 265 -16.94 2.48 2.48
C ASP A 265 -16.41 2.25 3.89
N TRP A 266 -15.38 1.40 4.02
CA TRP A 266 -14.71 1.18 5.30
C TRP A 266 -14.04 2.46 5.79
N LEU A 267 -13.27 3.12 4.91
CA LEU A 267 -12.48 4.30 5.22
C LEU A 267 -13.35 5.49 5.63
N LEU A 268 -14.48 5.70 4.94
CA LEU A 268 -15.44 6.72 5.33
C LEU A 268 -16.01 6.46 6.74
N LYS A 269 -16.42 5.22 7.05
CA LYS A 269 -16.95 4.87 8.37
C LYS A 269 -15.89 5.04 9.46
N ASP A 270 -14.66 4.65 9.18
CA ASP A 270 -13.54 4.77 10.09
C ASP A 270 -13.20 6.24 10.37
N LEU A 271 -13.11 7.08 9.33
CA LEU A 271 -12.89 8.53 9.46
C LEU A 271 -14.02 9.24 10.22
N ILE A 272 -15.29 8.88 9.99
CA ILE A 272 -16.42 9.40 10.77
C ILE A 272 -16.23 9.06 12.25
N LYS A 273 -15.88 7.81 12.56
CA LYS A 273 -15.61 7.35 13.94
C LYS A 273 -14.40 8.08 14.55
N ALA A 274 -13.32 8.26 13.79
CA ALA A 274 -12.15 9.02 14.23
C ALA A 274 -12.52 10.47 14.55
N ASN A 275 -13.35 11.09 13.72
CA ASN A 275 -13.83 12.45 13.90
C ASN A 275 -14.67 12.62 15.18
N GLN A 276 -15.43 11.60 15.59
CA GLN A 276 -16.13 11.57 16.88
C GLN A 276 -15.17 11.52 18.09
N ASN A 277 -13.93 11.08 17.88
CA ASN A 277 -12.92 10.90 18.94
C ASN A 277 -11.76 11.90 18.88
N ARG A 278 -11.83 12.97 18.07
CA ARG A 278 -10.78 14.02 17.98
C ARG A 278 -10.47 14.69 19.32
N ARG A 279 -11.41 14.64 20.28
CA ARG A 279 -11.14 15.09 21.65
C ARG A 279 -10.10 14.22 22.34
N SER A 280 -10.02 12.91 22.12
CA SER A 280 -8.99 12.07 22.74
C SER A 280 -7.80 11.85 21.81
N ARG A 281 -8.08 11.70 20.52
CA ARG A 281 -7.13 11.40 19.43
C ARG A 281 -7.19 12.51 18.37
N PRO A 282 -6.60 13.68 18.63
CA PRO A 282 -6.74 14.82 17.74
C PRO A 282 -6.18 14.56 16.34
N TRP A 283 -5.07 13.83 16.20
CA TRP A 283 -4.42 13.65 14.91
C TRP A 283 -5.01 12.49 14.12
N VAL A 284 -5.27 12.70 12.82
CA VAL A 284 -5.54 11.63 11.86
C VAL A 284 -4.42 11.60 10.83
N VAL A 285 -3.69 10.49 10.80
CA VAL A 285 -2.58 10.25 9.87
C VAL A 285 -2.94 9.07 8.97
N ALA A 286 -2.97 9.30 7.67
CA ALA A 286 -3.24 8.27 6.68
C ALA A 286 -1.94 7.87 5.96
N MET A 287 -1.85 6.61 5.58
CA MET A 287 -0.69 6.07 4.89
C MET A 287 -1.10 5.08 3.80
N GLY A 288 -0.45 5.17 2.66
CA GLY A 288 -0.60 4.26 1.52
C GLY A 288 0.56 4.45 0.56
N HIS A 289 0.86 3.44 -0.25
CA HIS A 289 2.13 3.37 -0.96
C HIS A 289 2.25 4.40 -2.09
N ARG A 290 1.44 4.30 -3.14
CA ARG A 290 1.50 5.20 -4.32
C ARG A 290 1.04 6.65 -3.99
N PRO A 291 1.82 7.70 -4.32
CA PRO A 291 1.51 9.08 -3.97
C PRO A 291 0.35 9.68 -4.77
N MET A 292 -0.41 10.61 -4.16
CA MET A 292 -1.44 11.38 -4.89
C MET A 292 -0.84 12.53 -5.70
N TYR A 293 0.33 13.00 -5.28
CA TYR A 293 1.05 14.15 -5.80
C TYR A 293 2.53 13.87 -5.71
N CYS A 294 3.28 14.21 -6.75
CA CYS A 294 4.74 14.18 -6.75
C CYS A 294 5.28 15.20 -7.78
N SER A 295 6.60 15.37 -7.81
CA SER A 295 7.29 16.22 -8.78
C SER A 295 8.48 15.54 -9.46
N ASN A 296 8.54 14.21 -9.40
CA ASN A 296 9.59 13.39 -10.03
C ASN A 296 9.55 13.51 -11.56
N LYS A 297 10.69 13.23 -12.21
CA LYS A 297 10.86 13.27 -13.67
C LYS A 297 10.73 11.87 -14.26
N ASN A 298 9.62 11.20 -13.97
CA ASN A 298 9.24 9.93 -14.56
C ASN A 298 7.91 10.09 -15.31
N ILE A 299 7.45 8.99 -15.92
CA ILE A 299 6.12 8.88 -16.52
C ILE A 299 5.21 7.98 -15.67
N ASP A 300 5.74 7.52 -14.55
CA ASP A 300 5.10 6.59 -13.66
C ASP A 300 4.13 7.35 -12.76
N ASP A 301 3.04 6.69 -12.44
CA ASP A 301 2.08 7.15 -11.44
C ASP A 301 1.71 8.63 -11.49
N CYS A 302 2.01 9.38 -10.43
CA CYS A 302 1.50 10.72 -10.14
C CYS A 302 1.98 11.79 -11.13
N THR A 303 2.90 11.44 -12.04
CA THR A 303 3.31 12.26 -13.19
C THR A 303 2.75 11.74 -14.52
N GLY A 304 2.29 10.48 -14.57
CA GLY A 304 1.69 9.83 -15.73
C GLY A 304 0.27 10.32 -16.07
N ARG A 305 -0.15 10.19 -17.33
CA ARG A 305 -1.40 10.83 -17.83
C ARG A 305 -2.71 10.10 -17.48
N ILE A 306 -2.70 8.78 -17.21
CA ILE A 306 -3.96 7.98 -17.10
C ILE A 306 -4.05 7.15 -15.82
N LEU A 307 -2.98 6.47 -15.39
CA LEU A 307 -3.03 5.49 -14.29
C LEU A 307 -2.79 6.10 -12.92
N GLY A 308 -1.80 6.99 -12.75
CA GLY A 308 -1.43 7.40 -11.39
C GLY A 308 -2.26 8.49 -10.73
N TYR A 309 -3.31 8.96 -11.38
CA TYR A 309 -4.28 9.82 -10.72
C TYR A 309 -5.39 9.05 -9.99
N TRP A 310 -5.42 7.71 -10.06
CA TRP A 310 -6.53 6.93 -9.50
C TRP A 310 -6.65 7.04 -8.00
N VAL A 311 -5.52 7.02 -7.28
CA VAL A 311 -5.51 7.19 -5.82
C VAL A 311 -6.02 8.57 -5.44
N LYS A 312 -5.55 9.62 -6.12
CA LYS A 312 -6.01 11.01 -5.94
C LYS A 312 -7.52 11.12 -6.19
N TYR A 313 -7.98 10.74 -7.38
CA TYR A 313 -9.40 10.82 -7.74
C TYR A 313 -10.30 9.96 -6.85
N GLY A 314 -9.76 8.86 -6.30
CA GLY A 314 -10.51 7.96 -5.42
C GLY A 314 -10.66 8.46 -3.99
N LEU A 315 -9.62 9.10 -3.43
CA LEU A 315 -9.54 9.34 -1.97
C LEU A 315 -9.31 10.79 -1.56
N GLU A 316 -8.81 11.66 -2.44
CA GLU A 316 -8.44 13.03 -2.06
C GLU A 316 -9.61 13.80 -1.45
N ASP A 317 -10.77 13.79 -2.12
CA ASP A 317 -11.98 14.47 -1.65
C ASP A 317 -12.41 13.96 -0.27
N LEU A 318 -12.29 12.65 -0.03
CA LEU A 318 -12.61 12.04 1.26
C LEU A 318 -11.65 12.51 2.35
N PHE A 319 -10.34 12.47 2.09
CA PHE A 319 -9.32 12.91 3.04
C PHE A 319 -9.42 14.41 3.34
N GLN A 320 -9.70 15.22 2.32
CA GLN A 320 -9.94 16.64 2.48
C GLN A 320 -11.18 16.89 3.34
N ALA A 321 -12.32 16.28 2.98
CA ALA A 321 -13.59 16.47 3.67
C ALA A 321 -13.53 16.06 5.15
N GLN A 322 -12.95 14.88 5.42
CA GLN A 322 -12.87 14.30 6.77
C GLN A 322 -11.72 14.86 7.62
N GLY A 323 -10.95 15.81 7.10
CA GLY A 323 -9.94 16.51 7.88
C GLY A 323 -8.70 15.68 8.18
N VAL A 324 -8.26 14.81 7.27
CA VAL A 324 -6.97 14.11 7.44
C VAL A 324 -5.86 15.15 7.53
N ASP A 325 -4.98 15.04 8.54
CA ASP A 325 -3.96 16.04 8.84
C ASP A 325 -2.70 15.81 8.01
N LEU A 326 -2.24 14.55 7.97
CA LEU A 326 -1.01 14.13 7.31
C LEU A 326 -1.29 12.86 6.49
N VAL A 327 -0.82 12.85 5.25
CA VAL A 327 -0.81 11.68 4.37
C VAL A 327 0.65 11.33 4.08
N LEU A 328 1.07 10.15 4.52
CA LEU A 328 2.42 9.62 4.31
C LEU A 328 2.39 8.58 3.19
N GLN A 329 3.19 8.80 2.16
CA GLN A 329 3.24 7.96 0.97
C GLN A 329 4.70 7.64 0.63
N ALA A 330 4.91 6.75 -0.34
CA ALA A 330 6.22 6.23 -0.71
C ALA A 330 6.26 6.03 -2.23
N HIS A 331 6.74 4.89 -2.74
CA HIS A 331 6.75 4.49 -4.16
C HIS A 331 7.75 5.26 -5.03
N GLU A 332 7.70 6.58 -4.99
CA GLU A 332 8.73 7.41 -5.60
C GLU A 332 9.99 7.29 -4.73
N HIS A 333 11.09 6.85 -5.33
CA HIS A 333 12.38 6.59 -4.71
C HIS A 333 13.14 7.89 -4.39
N SER A 334 12.46 8.76 -3.65
CA SER A 334 12.88 10.10 -3.27
C SER A 334 12.18 10.56 -1.98
N TYR A 335 12.54 11.75 -1.52
CA TYR A 335 11.83 12.45 -0.47
C TYR A 335 11.19 13.74 -1.01
N GLU A 336 9.90 13.91 -0.77
CA GLU A 336 9.20 15.15 -1.09
C GLU A 336 8.23 15.53 0.04
N ARG A 337 8.35 16.77 0.53
CA ARG A 337 7.35 17.39 1.40
C ARG A 337 6.57 18.41 0.59
N LEU A 338 5.25 18.31 0.69
CA LEU A 338 4.35 19.22 0.01
C LEU A 338 3.84 20.33 0.94
N TRP A 339 3.42 21.44 0.35
CA TRP A 339 2.51 22.38 0.99
C TRP A 339 1.12 21.74 1.16
N PRO A 340 0.28 22.22 2.09
CA PRO A 340 -1.14 21.85 2.11
C PRO A 340 -1.77 22.05 0.73
N VAL A 341 -2.19 20.95 0.11
CA VAL A 341 -2.65 20.94 -1.29
C VAL A 341 -4.00 20.24 -1.39
N TYR A 342 -4.88 20.81 -2.19
CA TYR A 342 -6.15 20.19 -2.57
C TYR A 342 -6.47 20.57 -4.01
N ASP A 343 -6.80 19.58 -4.83
CA ASP A 343 -7.10 19.73 -6.25
C ASP A 343 -6.03 20.54 -7.01
N TYR A 344 -4.75 20.18 -6.80
CA TYR A 344 -3.57 20.87 -7.33
C TYR A 344 -3.39 22.33 -6.88
N GLN A 345 -4.25 22.84 -6.00
CA GLN A 345 -4.15 24.18 -5.46
C GLN A 345 -3.44 24.16 -4.11
N VAL A 346 -2.40 24.98 -3.99
CA VAL A 346 -1.72 25.22 -2.72
C VAL A 346 -2.60 26.11 -1.85
N MET A 347 -3.10 25.54 -0.75
CA MET A 347 -4.04 26.21 0.15
C MET A 347 -3.33 27.15 1.13
N ALA A 348 -2.05 26.88 1.43
CA ALA A 348 -1.18 27.73 2.24
C ALA A 348 0.30 27.38 1.99
N LYS A 349 1.20 28.36 2.16
CA LYS A 349 2.66 28.13 2.19
C LYS A 349 3.21 28.14 3.61
N ASN A 350 2.49 27.48 4.51
CA ASN A 350 2.87 27.26 5.90
C ASN A 350 2.13 26.02 6.42
N TYR A 351 2.47 25.60 7.63
CA TYR A 351 1.93 24.41 8.28
C TYR A 351 1.15 24.75 9.57
N LEU A 352 0.60 25.97 9.65
CA LEU A 352 -0.21 26.44 10.78
C LEU A 352 -1.69 26.42 10.38
N ASP A 353 -2.48 25.63 11.11
CA ASP A 353 -3.89 25.33 10.84
C ASP A 353 -4.20 25.02 9.37
N PRO A 354 -3.53 24.03 8.73
CA PRO A 354 -3.75 23.74 7.33
C PRO A 354 -5.20 23.39 6.99
N ARG A 355 -5.71 24.01 5.93
CA ARG A 355 -7.05 23.77 5.38
C ARG A 355 -7.09 22.68 4.31
N ALA A 356 -6.00 21.93 4.17
CA ALA A 356 -5.89 20.72 3.36
C ALA A 356 -4.89 19.74 4.02
N PRO A 357 -4.94 18.44 3.70
CA PRO A 357 -3.94 17.49 4.16
C PRO A 357 -2.54 17.93 3.72
N VAL A 358 -1.55 17.65 4.57
CA VAL A 358 -0.14 17.74 4.19
C VAL A 358 0.29 16.38 3.68
N HIS A 359 0.92 16.34 2.50
CA HIS A 359 1.46 15.11 1.93
C HIS A 359 2.98 15.07 2.11
N VAL A 360 3.50 13.90 2.47
CA VAL A 360 4.94 13.62 2.51
C VAL A 360 5.19 12.29 1.81
N ILE A 361 6.13 12.30 0.87
CA ILE A 361 6.66 11.13 0.20
C ILE A 361 7.99 10.77 0.87
N SER A 362 8.12 9.54 1.35
CA SER A 362 9.34 8.99 1.96
C SER A 362 9.60 7.58 1.44
N GLY A 363 9.80 7.44 0.13
CA GLY A 363 10.10 6.19 -0.57
C GLY A 363 11.58 5.95 -0.82
N ALA A 364 12.48 6.61 -0.06
CA ALA A 364 13.92 6.54 -0.30
C ALA A 364 14.68 5.73 0.77
N ALA A 365 14.05 4.72 1.39
CA ALA A 365 14.73 3.88 2.39
C ALA A 365 15.85 3.02 1.78
N GLY A 366 15.89 2.93 0.46
CA GLY A 366 17.06 2.51 -0.29
C GLY A 366 16.81 1.26 -1.14
N CYS A 367 15.66 1.11 -1.76
CA CYS A 367 15.39 0.05 -2.73
C CYS A 367 16.55 -0.36 -3.63
N GLY A 368 16.49 -1.58 -4.18
CA GLY A 368 17.49 -2.04 -5.16
C GLY A 368 17.39 -1.35 -6.54
N GLU A 369 16.37 -0.53 -6.74
CA GLU A 369 16.14 0.24 -7.96
C GLU A 369 16.85 1.60 -7.93
N ASN A 370 16.77 2.34 -9.04
CA ASN A 370 17.39 3.66 -9.12
C ASN A 370 16.58 4.69 -8.32
N VAL A 371 17.28 5.70 -7.80
CA VAL A 371 16.62 6.89 -7.23
C VAL A 371 15.83 7.62 -8.31
N ASP A 372 14.67 8.15 -7.94
CA ASP A 372 13.85 8.95 -8.84
C ASP A 372 14.35 10.40 -8.84
N TYR A 373 14.75 10.88 -10.01
CA TYR A 373 15.20 12.25 -10.18
C TYR A 373 14.03 13.23 -10.11
N MET A 374 14.27 14.39 -9.50
CA MET A 374 13.26 15.45 -9.45
C MET A 374 13.11 16.14 -10.83
N GLY A 375 11.87 16.40 -11.22
CA GLY A 375 11.53 17.23 -12.38
C GLY A 375 11.50 18.72 -12.05
N ASP A 376 10.83 19.51 -12.88
CA ASP A 376 10.60 20.92 -12.58
C ASP A 376 9.75 21.06 -11.31
N PRO A 377 10.13 21.97 -10.38
CA PRO A 377 9.41 22.12 -9.13
C PRO A 377 7.95 22.50 -9.39
N LYS A 378 7.04 21.64 -8.94
CA LYS A 378 5.60 21.89 -9.00
C LYS A 378 5.20 22.87 -7.90
N PRO A 379 4.13 23.67 -8.07
CA PRO A 379 3.73 24.70 -7.09
C PRO A 379 3.52 24.16 -5.66
N TRP A 380 3.07 22.91 -5.53
CA TRP A 380 2.84 22.24 -4.25
C TRP A 380 4.09 21.67 -3.58
N SER A 381 5.22 21.60 -4.29
CA SER A 381 6.48 21.10 -3.73
C SER A 381 7.09 22.11 -2.77
N ALA A 382 7.20 21.77 -1.49
CA ALA A 382 7.77 22.66 -0.47
C ALA A 382 9.24 22.36 -0.19
N PHE A 383 9.61 21.08 -0.18
CA PHE A 383 10.98 20.59 -0.10
C PHE A 383 11.08 19.26 -0.83
N ARG A 384 12.22 19.01 -1.47
CA ARG A 384 12.46 17.79 -2.23
C ARG A 384 13.93 17.41 -2.20
N ALA A 385 14.19 16.11 -2.18
CA ALA A 385 15.52 15.54 -2.26
C ALA A 385 15.43 14.20 -3.01
N ASP A 386 16.22 14.03 -4.07
CA ASP A 386 16.33 12.78 -4.82
C ASP A 386 17.48 11.93 -4.26
N THR A 387 18.66 11.95 -4.90
CA THR A 387 19.92 11.35 -4.45
C THR A 387 20.25 11.69 -3.00
N ALA A 388 19.99 12.94 -2.56
CA ALA A 388 20.25 13.35 -1.19
C ALA A 388 19.31 12.70 -0.15
N SER A 389 18.24 12.06 -0.61
CA SER A 389 17.33 11.26 0.23
C SER A 389 17.62 9.77 0.18
N SER A 390 18.60 9.30 -0.59
CA SER A 390 18.96 7.89 -0.59
C SER A 390 19.30 7.41 0.83
N HIS A 391 18.84 6.20 1.14
CA HIS A 391 18.94 5.61 2.48
C HIS A 391 18.40 6.54 3.57
N SER A 392 17.21 7.09 3.38
CA SER A 392 16.56 7.95 4.38
C SER A 392 15.21 7.41 4.85
N TYR A 393 14.84 7.78 6.06
CA TYR A 393 13.56 7.40 6.66
C TYR A 393 13.00 8.54 7.53
N GLY A 394 11.69 8.53 7.71
CA GLY A 394 10.95 9.50 8.50
C GLY A 394 10.91 9.15 9.99
N ARG A 395 11.04 10.17 10.83
CA ARG A 395 10.68 10.15 12.25
C ARG A 395 9.47 11.05 12.46
N LEU A 396 8.35 10.46 12.87
CA LEU A 396 7.14 11.18 13.22
C LEU A 396 7.04 11.31 14.74
N ILE A 397 7.07 12.53 15.25
CA ILE A 397 7.05 12.86 16.67
C ILE A 397 5.79 13.67 16.96
N VAL A 398 4.76 13.02 17.47
CA VAL A 398 3.53 13.68 17.88
C VAL A 398 3.69 14.16 19.30
N VAL A 399 3.88 15.47 19.48
CA VAL A 399 4.26 16.05 20.78
C VAL A 399 3.07 16.17 21.71
N ASN A 400 1.97 16.69 21.18
CA ASN A 400 0.74 16.91 21.94
C ASN A 400 -0.45 17.01 20.97
N ARG A 401 -1.54 17.58 21.45
CA ARG A 401 -2.78 17.72 20.69
C ARG A 401 -2.69 18.64 19.48
N THR A 402 -1.74 19.56 19.42
CA THR A 402 -1.67 20.58 18.38
C THR A 402 -0.36 20.62 17.64
N HIS A 403 0.71 20.02 18.18
CA HIS A 403 2.03 20.01 17.56
C HIS A 403 2.49 18.60 17.19
N LEU A 404 2.85 18.43 15.93
CA LEU A 404 3.48 17.25 15.36
C LEU A 404 4.74 17.69 14.62
N LEU A 405 5.85 16.99 14.84
CA LEU A 405 7.12 17.21 14.16
C LEU A 405 7.39 15.99 13.26
N PHE A 406 7.77 16.25 12.01
CA PHE A 406 8.29 15.22 11.12
C PHE A 406 9.73 15.59 10.76
N GLU A 407 10.61 14.60 10.79
CA GLU A 407 12.02 14.71 10.40
C GLU A 407 12.33 13.63 9.37
N GLN A 408 12.96 13.99 8.26
CA GLN A 408 13.58 13.03 7.33
C GLN A 408 15.05 12.89 7.67
N VAL A 409 15.49 11.68 8.00
CA VAL A 409 16.86 11.39 8.43
C VAL A 409 17.57 10.62 7.32
N SER A 410 18.68 11.16 6.83
CA SER A 410 19.56 10.45 5.90
C SER A 410 20.62 9.68 6.67
N VAL A 411 20.76 8.41 6.32
CA VAL A 411 21.83 7.55 6.83
C VAL A 411 23.16 7.93 6.20
N ASP A 412 23.19 8.18 4.89
CA ASP A 412 24.41 8.51 4.15
C ASP A 412 25.07 9.79 4.67
N PHE A 413 24.28 10.81 5.02
CA PHE A 413 24.79 12.05 5.58
C PHE A 413 24.82 12.08 7.12
N ASN A 414 24.34 11.02 7.78
CA ASN A 414 24.15 10.96 9.23
C ASN A 414 23.53 12.24 9.81
N SER A 415 22.48 12.75 9.15
CA SER A 415 21.87 14.03 9.49
C SER A 415 20.40 14.10 9.07
N THR A 416 19.67 15.04 9.67
CA THR A 416 18.29 15.36 9.27
C THR A 416 18.34 16.25 8.03
N ILE A 417 17.84 15.76 6.90
CA ILE A 417 17.84 16.49 5.62
C ILE A 417 16.66 17.47 5.50
N ASP A 418 15.55 17.18 6.18
CA ASP A 418 14.41 18.08 6.29
C ASP A 418 13.68 17.87 7.62
N LYS A 419 13.07 18.94 8.11
CA LYS A 419 12.20 18.91 9.29
C LYS A 419 11.14 20.00 9.24
N PHE A 420 9.93 19.69 9.68
CA PHE A 420 8.86 20.66 9.77
C PHE A 420 7.90 20.37 10.91
N TRP A 421 7.36 21.45 11.47
CA TRP A 421 6.24 21.37 12.40
C TRP A 421 4.93 21.45 11.63
N LEU A 422 4.02 20.53 11.90
CA LEU A 422 2.61 20.64 11.60
C LEU A 422 1.88 21.09 12.87
N ILE A 423 1.26 22.26 12.81
CA ILE A 423 0.53 22.85 13.93
C ILE A 423 -0.95 22.90 13.56
N GLN A 424 -1.78 22.14 14.27
CA GLN A 424 -3.23 22.10 14.07
C GLN A 424 -3.95 22.34 15.39
N ASN A 425 -4.57 23.50 15.52
CA ASN A 425 -5.39 23.90 16.66
C ASN A 425 -6.85 23.44 16.51
N ASN A 426 -7.33 23.31 15.27
CA ASN A 426 -8.72 23.03 14.95
C ASN A 426 -8.85 21.71 14.17
N HIS A 427 -8.88 20.61 14.93
CA HIS A 427 -9.08 19.27 14.38
C HIS A 427 -10.52 18.99 14.00
N GLY A 428 -10.70 18.16 12.97
CA GLY A 428 -11.99 17.62 12.57
C GLY A 428 -12.31 17.84 11.08
N PRO A 429 -13.53 17.49 10.65
CA PRO A 429 -13.94 17.61 9.26
C PRO A 429 -13.81 19.05 8.75
N ARG A 430 -13.26 19.21 7.54
CA ARG A 430 -13.17 20.51 6.86
C ARG A 430 -14.42 20.84 6.07
N ILE A 431 -15.20 19.82 5.72
CA ILE A 431 -16.49 19.94 5.03
C ILE A 431 -17.57 19.30 5.91
N GLY A 432 -18.51 20.11 6.39
CA GLY A 432 -19.62 19.63 7.22
C GLY A 432 -20.62 18.78 6.41
N ASN A 433 -21.31 17.84 7.09
CA ASN A 433 -22.31 16.95 6.52
C ASN A 433 -21.82 16.02 5.39
N TRP A 434 -20.51 15.72 5.34
CA TRP A 434 -19.99 14.61 4.53
C TRP A 434 -20.34 13.28 5.20
N GLU A 435 -21.64 12.98 5.24
CA GLU A 435 -22.21 11.73 5.74
C GLU A 435 -22.98 11.07 4.59
N CYS A 436 -22.59 9.86 4.23
CA CYS A 436 -23.42 9.02 3.38
C CYS A 436 -24.50 8.38 4.26
N LYS A 437 -25.59 9.11 4.53
CA LYS A 437 -26.71 8.60 5.33
C LYS A 437 -27.32 7.35 4.66
N ASP A 438 -27.57 6.32 5.46
CA ASP A 438 -28.17 5.06 5.01
C ASP A 438 -29.45 5.34 4.21
N GLY A 439 -29.50 4.82 2.98
CA GLY A 439 -30.61 5.03 2.03
C GLY A 439 -30.40 6.15 1.00
N TYR A 440 -29.31 6.93 1.07
CA TYR A 440 -29.02 8.05 0.15
C TYR A 440 -27.71 7.91 -0.66
N TYR A 441 -27.26 6.69 -0.94
CA TYR A 441 -26.19 6.43 -1.92
C TYR A 441 -26.48 7.01 -3.33
N ASN A 442 -27.73 7.40 -3.62
CA ASN A 442 -28.15 7.79 -4.96
C ASN A 442 -28.01 9.29 -5.29
N ASN A 443 -27.95 10.20 -4.30
CA ASN A 443 -28.11 11.65 -4.57
C ASN A 443 -26.94 12.57 -4.17
N HIS A 444 -25.89 12.10 -3.48
CA HIS A 444 -24.65 12.88 -3.35
C HIS A 444 -23.61 12.39 -4.38
N PRO A 445 -23.10 13.24 -5.28
CA PRO A 445 -22.16 12.82 -6.33
C PRO A 445 -20.87 12.19 -5.79
N THR A 446 -20.51 12.46 -4.52
CA THR A 446 -19.26 12.01 -3.86
C THR A 446 -19.44 10.86 -2.84
N CYS A 447 -20.67 10.36 -2.65
CA CYS A 447 -20.96 9.19 -1.82
C CYS A 447 -21.02 7.89 -2.62
N LYS A 448 -20.48 7.89 -3.83
CA LYS A 448 -20.44 6.71 -4.70
C LYS A 448 -19.03 6.17 -4.66
N CYS A 449 -18.94 4.84 -4.61
CA CYS A 449 -17.69 4.14 -4.87
C CYS A 449 -16.98 4.80 -6.06
N PRO A 450 -15.70 5.19 -5.91
CA PRO A 450 -14.93 5.74 -7.01
C PRO A 450 -15.03 4.80 -8.21
N LEU A 451 -15.51 5.30 -9.35
CA LEU A 451 -15.51 4.50 -10.57
C LEU A 451 -14.05 4.37 -11.01
N PRO A 452 -13.49 3.16 -11.14
CA PRO A 452 -12.20 2.99 -11.75
C PRO A 452 -12.34 3.45 -13.21
N PHE A 453 -11.48 4.37 -13.62
CA PHE A 453 -11.50 4.94 -14.97
C PHE A 453 -11.29 3.89 -16.06
N HIS A 454 -10.92 2.64 -15.75
CA HIS A 454 -10.88 1.53 -16.71
C HIS A 454 -12.18 1.40 -17.53
N TYR A 455 -13.36 1.60 -16.92
CA TYR A 455 -14.63 1.62 -17.67
C TYR A 455 -14.83 2.87 -18.53
N VAL A 456 -14.25 4.01 -18.14
CA VAL A 456 -14.28 5.25 -18.92
C VAL A 456 -13.33 5.13 -20.10
N THR A 457 -12.14 4.55 -19.94
CA THR A 457 -11.18 4.27 -21.01
C THR A 457 -11.80 3.31 -22.02
N VAL A 458 -12.40 2.19 -21.60
CA VAL A 458 -13.14 1.27 -22.49
C VAL A 458 -14.36 1.94 -23.14
N ALA A 459 -15.07 2.85 -22.47
CA ALA A 459 -16.20 3.58 -23.06
C ALA A 459 -15.75 4.68 -24.05
N VAL A 460 -14.59 5.31 -23.82
CA VAL A 460 -13.99 6.31 -24.70
C VAL A 460 -13.38 5.62 -25.91
N PHE A 461 -12.59 4.56 -25.73
CA PHE A 461 -12.06 3.76 -26.85
C PHE A 461 -13.16 3.00 -27.58
N GLY A 462 -14.15 2.44 -26.89
CA GLY A 462 -15.32 1.80 -27.51
C GLY A 462 -16.21 2.82 -28.23
N GLY A 463 -16.37 4.02 -27.70
CA GLY A 463 -17.05 5.14 -28.36
C GLY A 463 -16.31 5.64 -29.59
N VAL A 464 -14.98 5.76 -29.52
CA VAL A 464 -14.10 6.11 -30.64
C VAL A 464 -14.06 4.98 -31.66
N PHE A 465 -14.05 3.70 -31.26
CA PHE A 465 -14.18 2.55 -32.16
C PHE A 465 -15.54 2.54 -32.86
N ILE A 466 -16.62 2.84 -32.13
CA ILE A 466 -17.97 2.98 -32.72
C ILE A 466 -17.99 4.19 -33.68
N PHE A 467 -17.35 5.30 -33.35
CA PHE A 467 -17.23 6.46 -34.25
C PHE A 467 -16.35 6.18 -35.47
N ILE A 468 -15.25 5.42 -35.33
CA ILE A 468 -14.39 5.00 -36.44
C ILE A 468 -15.10 3.96 -37.31
N VAL A 469 -15.85 3.04 -36.72
CA VAL A 469 -16.66 2.05 -37.46
C VAL A 469 -17.82 2.74 -38.18
N ILE A 470 -18.49 3.73 -37.56
CA ILE A 470 -19.53 4.54 -38.21
C ILE A 470 -18.92 5.45 -39.29
N ALA A 471 -17.77 6.08 -39.05
CA ALA A 471 -17.09 6.93 -40.02
C ALA A 471 -16.53 6.10 -41.19
N MET A 472 -15.99 4.90 -40.94
CA MET A 472 -15.58 3.97 -42.00
C MET A 472 -16.79 3.39 -42.74
N SER A 473 -17.90 3.12 -42.06
CA SER A 473 -19.15 2.70 -42.70
C SER A 473 -19.74 3.81 -43.56
N ILE A 474 -19.70 5.07 -43.11
CA ILE A 474 -20.12 6.25 -43.89
C ILE A 474 -19.15 6.48 -45.05
N TYR A 475 -17.83 6.36 -44.85
CA TYR A 475 -16.80 6.48 -45.88
C TYR A 475 -16.95 5.39 -46.96
N PHE A 476 -17.18 4.13 -46.58
CA PHE A 476 -17.51 3.04 -47.49
C PHE A 476 -18.86 3.23 -48.18
N CYS A 477 -19.88 3.77 -47.49
CA CYS A 477 -21.17 4.09 -48.10
C CYS A 477 -21.02 5.22 -49.15
N THR A 478 -20.21 6.24 -48.87
CA THR A 478 -19.93 7.34 -49.81
C THR A 478 -19.03 6.91 -50.97
N LYS A 479 -18.13 5.94 -50.79
CA LYS A 479 -17.33 5.38 -51.89
C LYS A 479 -18.09 4.34 -52.73
N CYS A 480 -19.03 3.58 -52.16
CA CYS A 480 -19.94 2.74 -52.93
C CYS A 480 -20.98 3.56 -53.72
N CYS A 481 -21.33 4.77 -53.26
CA CYS A 481 -22.15 5.71 -54.04
C CYS A 481 -21.44 6.30 -55.27
N HIS A 482 -20.12 6.18 -55.41
CA HIS A 482 -19.40 6.62 -56.61
C HIS A 482 -19.37 5.57 -57.74
N ILE A 483 -19.86 4.35 -57.51
CA ILE A 483 -19.87 3.25 -58.50
C ILE A 483 -21.27 2.99 -59.10
N CYS A 484 -22.34 3.61 -58.57
CA CYS A 484 -23.67 3.57 -59.19
C CYS A 484 -24.08 4.95 -59.75
N ARG A 485 -23.83 5.17 -61.05
CA ARG A 485 -24.50 6.23 -61.83
C ARG A 485 -25.98 5.89 -61.97
N CYS A 486 -26.81 6.23 -60.99
CA CYS A 486 -28.25 6.41 -61.16
C CYS A 486 -28.81 7.23 -60.00
N CYS A 487 -29.70 8.17 -60.31
CA CYS A 487 -30.39 9.11 -59.42
C CYS A 487 -29.62 10.40 -59.04
N GLN A 488 -29.38 11.26 -60.04
CA GLN A 488 -29.43 12.71 -59.82
C GLN A 488 -30.90 13.13 -59.59
N ASN A 489 -31.10 14.01 -58.60
CA ASN A 489 -32.31 14.81 -58.35
C ASN A 489 -33.58 14.07 -57.89
N LYS A 490 -33.75 13.94 -56.56
CA LYS A 490 -34.97 14.27 -55.77
C LYS A 490 -34.93 13.53 -54.42
N CYS A 491 -34.50 14.21 -53.35
CA CYS A 491 -34.82 13.84 -51.97
C CYS A 491 -34.98 15.10 -51.12
N CYS A 492 -35.95 15.93 -51.47
CA CYS A 492 -36.58 16.90 -50.59
C CYS A 492 -38.07 16.92 -50.94
N THR A 493 -38.91 16.79 -49.91
CA THR A 493 -40.39 16.89 -49.90
C THR A 493 -41.20 15.59 -50.15
N GLY A 494 -41.93 15.17 -49.10
CA GLY A 494 -43.36 14.83 -49.11
C GLY A 494 -43.89 13.66 -49.95
N SER A 495 -44.27 12.59 -49.25
CA SER A 495 -45.34 11.61 -49.60
C SER A 495 -45.32 10.94 -50.99
N ALA A 496 -44.92 9.66 -51.06
CA ALA A 496 -45.47 8.68 -52.01
C ALA A 496 -45.17 7.22 -51.60
N LYS A 497 -46.11 6.32 -51.91
CA LYS A 497 -46.16 4.89 -51.58
C LYS A 497 -45.22 4.02 -52.44
N CYS A 498 -44.81 2.88 -51.88
CA CYS A 498 -44.01 1.81 -52.50
C CYS A 498 -44.77 0.99 -53.56
N TYR A 499 -44.02 0.42 -54.51
CA TYR A 499 -44.13 -0.92 -55.18
C TYR A 499 -43.04 -0.96 -56.27
N THR A 500 -42.32 -2.02 -56.67
CA THR A 500 -42.15 -3.46 -56.41
C THR A 500 -40.76 -3.83 -56.96
N GLY A 501 -40.04 -4.81 -56.40
CA GLY A 501 -38.99 -5.53 -57.15
C GLY A 501 -37.79 -6.03 -56.35
N SER A 502 -37.89 -7.30 -55.91
CA SER A 502 -36.82 -8.25 -55.55
C SER A 502 -35.35 -7.79 -55.51
N ALA A 503 -34.68 -7.95 -54.36
CA ALA A 503 -33.83 -9.11 -54.07
C ALA A 503 -33.11 -8.97 -52.72
N LYS A 504 -33.04 -10.10 -52.04
CA LYS A 504 -32.45 -10.41 -50.73
C LYS A 504 -31.06 -9.79 -50.49
N CYS A 505 -30.87 -9.18 -49.32
CA CYS A 505 -29.83 -9.53 -48.34
C CYS A 505 -29.84 -8.54 -47.18
N CYS A 506 -30.05 -9.05 -45.96
CA CYS A 506 -29.63 -8.56 -44.63
C CYS A 506 -30.71 -8.85 -43.60
N ASP A 507 -30.69 -10.08 -43.08
CA ASP A 507 -31.24 -10.39 -41.78
C ASP A 507 -30.18 -10.10 -40.69
N SER A 508 -30.68 -9.75 -39.51
CA SER A 508 -30.01 -9.68 -38.20
C SER A 508 -29.16 -8.43 -37.90
N PHE A 509 -29.69 -7.51 -37.11
CA PHE A 509 -29.36 -7.38 -35.67
C PHE A 509 -30.20 -6.26 -35.05
N SER A 510 -31.01 -6.63 -34.06
CA SER A 510 -31.88 -5.74 -33.30
C SER A 510 -31.36 -5.58 -31.87
N VAL A 511 -30.64 -4.51 -31.54
CA VAL A 511 -30.58 -3.99 -30.16
C VAL A 511 -30.36 -2.48 -30.22
N GLY A 512 -31.43 -1.71 -30.00
CA GLY A 512 -31.35 -0.26 -30.02
C GLY A 512 -32.57 0.35 -29.36
N ARG A 513 -32.59 0.37 -28.02
CA ARG A 513 -33.43 1.27 -27.22
C ARG A 513 -32.90 1.27 -25.77
N GLY A 514 -32.02 2.23 -25.47
CA GLY A 514 -31.48 2.41 -24.12
C GLY A 514 -30.48 3.57 -23.92
N PHE A 515 -30.08 4.29 -24.97
CA PHE A 515 -28.91 5.20 -24.92
C PHE A 515 -29.22 6.71 -25.03
N CYS A 516 -30.41 7.17 -24.64
CA CYS A 516 -30.78 8.60 -24.72
C CYS A 516 -30.93 9.31 -23.37
N ARG A 517 -30.47 8.74 -22.24
CA ARG A 517 -30.64 9.38 -20.91
C ARG A 517 -29.37 9.87 -20.19
N ASN A 518 -28.18 9.79 -20.78
CA ASN A 518 -26.93 10.17 -20.08
C ASN A 518 -26.10 11.29 -20.74
N ARG A 519 -26.65 12.04 -21.70
CA ARG A 519 -25.88 13.08 -22.42
C ARG A 519 -25.59 14.34 -21.58
N SER A 520 -26.39 14.62 -20.54
CA SER A 520 -26.14 15.74 -19.61
C SER A 520 -25.06 15.42 -18.58
N ARG A 521 -24.94 14.16 -18.15
CA ARG A 521 -23.95 13.72 -17.15
C ARG A 521 -22.51 13.70 -17.68
N LEU A 522 -22.32 13.36 -18.96
CA LEU A 522 -20.99 13.37 -19.60
C LEU A 522 -20.41 14.79 -19.78
N LYS A 523 -21.26 15.82 -19.86
CA LYS A 523 -20.81 17.22 -19.94
C LYS A 523 -20.26 17.74 -18.61
N GLU A 524 -20.83 17.30 -17.49
CA GLU A 524 -20.35 17.66 -16.15
C GLU A 524 -18.98 17.06 -15.86
N THR A 525 -18.76 15.79 -16.21
CA THR A 525 -17.42 15.15 -16.11
C THR A 525 -16.42 15.77 -17.08
N SER A 526 -16.83 16.05 -18.33
CA SER A 526 -15.99 16.72 -19.34
C SER A 526 -15.49 18.10 -18.92
N SER A 527 -16.28 18.86 -18.15
CA SER A 527 -15.86 20.18 -17.66
C SER A 527 -14.69 20.15 -16.66
N ARG A 528 -14.43 18.99 -16.03
CA ARG A 528 -13.24 18.74 -15.20
C ARG A 528 -12.00 18.33 -16.00
N PHE A 529 -12.13 18.04 -17.30
CA PHE A 529 -11.04 17.59 -18.18
C PHE A 529 -10.37 18.73 -18.96
N LYS A 530 -10.66 20.00 -18.66
CA LYS A 530 -9.94 21.14 -19.23
C LYS A 530 -8.64 21.40 -18.46
N LEU A 531 -7.65 20.54 -18.63
CA LEU A 531 -6.26 20.84 -18.30
C LEU A 531 -5.37 20.30 -19.42
N LEU A 532 -4.50 21.19 -19.92
CA LEU A 532 -3.53 21.05 -21.02
C LEU A 532 -4.06 21.39 -22.43
N ASP A 533 -4.57 22.61 -22.60
CA ASP A 533 -4.21 23.40 -23.79
C ASP A 533 -2.98 24.21 -23.37
N ASP A 534 -1.80 23.83 -23.87
CA ASP A 534 -0.67 24.71 -24.22
C ASP A 534 0.50 23.83 -24.71
N ASP A 535 0.75 23.95 -26.02
CA ASP A 535 1.98 23.81 -26.80
C ASP A 535 2.79 22.49 -26.88
N GLU A 536 2.81 21.98 -28.12
CA GLU A 536 3.91 21.31 -28.86
C GLU A 536 4.57 20.03 -28.29
N GLU A 537 4.03 18.87 -28.69
CA GLU A 537 4.63 17.95 -29.69
C GLU A 537 3.78 16.67 -29.73
N GLU A 538 3.23 16.39 -30.92
CA GLU A 538 2.57 15.11 -31.22
C GLU A 538 3.64 14.02 -31.36
N ASP A 539 3.90 13.26 -30.30
CA ASP A 539 4.40 11.90 -30.45
C ASP A 539 3.33 10.91 -30.01
N LEU A 540 2.60 10.46 -31.04
CA LEU A 540 1.70 9.31 -31.00
C LEU A 540 2.53 8.05 -30.72
N ILE A 541 2.37 7.43 -29.56
CA ILE A 541 2.89 6.07 -29.33
C ILE A 541 1.74 5.17 -28.84
N ILE A 542 1.60 4.08 -29.59
CA ILE A 542 0.62 2.98 -29.53
C ILE A 542 0.71 2.20 -28.22
#